data_AF-A0A8J4QG45-F1
#
_entry.id   AF-A0A8J4QG45-F1
#
_cell.length_a   1.000
_cell.length_b   1.000
_cell.length_c   1.000
_cell.angle_alpha   90.00
_cell.angle_beta   90.00
_cell.angle_gamma   90.00
#
_symmetry.space_group_name_H-M   'P 1'
#
loop_
_entity.id
_entity.type
_entity.pdbx_description
1 polymer ?
#
loop_
_entity_poly.entity_id
_entity_poly.type
_entity_poly.pdbx_seq_one_letter_code
_entity_poly.pdbx_strand_id
1 'polypeptide(L)'
;MSSSSSSPMYSIGYAASPMKVQRFIQNSLINQAKQQGIDLIKIDPTKPLTHQGPFGCIINKFYSSDWNHQLHLLSLHHPNVVVIDQPQAIEHVLNRVLMWLPG
;
A
#
# COMPACT_ATOMS: atom_id res chain seq x y z
N MET A 1 -21.12 -22.88 -23.17
CA MET A 1 -20.27 -22.85 -21.95
C MET A 1 -19.60 -21.49 -21.93
N SER A 2 -20.13 -20.56 -21.16
CA SER A 2 -19.63 -19.18 -21.14
C SER A 2 -18.28 -19.15 -20.43
N SER A 3 -17.21 -18.89 -21.18
CA SER A 3 -15.90 -18.57 -20.64
C SER A 3 -16.02 -17.25 -19.87
N SER A 4 -16.15 -17.33 -18.55
CA SER A 4 -15.97 -16.17 -17.68
C SER A 4 -14.52 -15.74 -17.80
N SER A 5 -14.24 -14.74 -18.64
CA SER A 5 -12.98 -14.01 -18.57
C SER A 5 -12.93 -13.35 -17.19
N SER A 6 -12.22 -13.97 -16.24
CA SER A 6 -11.91 -13.32 -14.98
C SER A 6 -11.08 -12.10 -15.33
N SER A 7 -11.67 -10.91 -15.22
CA SER A 7 -10.90 -9.67 -15.29
C SER A 7 -9.71 -9.79 -14.35
N PRO A 8 -8.49 -9.37 -14.76
CA PRO A 8 -7.31 -9.52 -13.92
C PRO A 8 -7.54 -8.86 -12.57
N MET A 9 -7.36 -9.62 -11.49
CA MET A 9 -7.54 -9.12 -10.14
C MET A 9 -6.30 -8.31 -9.75
N TYR A 10 -6.47 -7.04 -9.39
CA TYR A 10 -5.38 -6.16 -8.99
C TYR A 10 -5.11 -6.28 -7.50
N SER A 11 -3.96 -6.86 -7.14
CA SER A 11 -3.52 -7.00 -5.75
C SER A 11 -2.94 -5.69 -5.21
N ILE A 12 -3.62 -5.10 -4.22
CA ILE A 12 -3.18 -3.90 -3.51
C ILE A 12 -2.82 -4.28 -2.08
N GLY A 13 -1.54 -4.20 -1.74
CA GLY A 13 -1.06 -4.35 -0.37
C GLY A 13 -1.41 -3.12 0.46
N TYR A 14 -1.84 -3.29 1.71
CA TYR A 14 -2.06 -2.17 2.63
C TYR A 14 -1.38 -2.35 3.99
N ALA A 15 -0.77 -1.27 4.48
CA ALA A 15 -0.04 -1.23 5.74
C ALA A 15 -0.41 0.02 6.54
N ALA A 16 -1.12 -0.13 7.66
CA ALA A 16 -1.48 0.99 8.54
C ALA A 16 -1.58 0.55 10.00
N SER A 17 -1.61 1.52 10.93
CA SER A 17 -1.77 1.21 12.36
C SER A 17 -3.06 0.42 12.62
N PRO A 18 -3.08 -0.47 13.64
CA PRO A 18 -4.25 -1.32 13.92
C PRO A 18 -5.55 -0.52 14.06
N MET A 19 -5.51 0.63 14.72
CA MET A 19 -6.67 1.53 14.85
C MET A 19 -7.18 2.06 13.50
N LYS A 20 -6.28 2.37 12.55
CA LYS A 20 -6.70 2.83 11.21
C LYS A 20 -7.26 1.68 10.39
N VAL A 21 -6.64 0.50 10.44
CA VAL A 21 -7.17 -0.69 9.77
C VAL A 21 -8.58 -0.99 10.27
N GLN A 22 -8.77 -1.01 11.59
CA GLN A 22 -10.09 -1.24 12.18
C GLN A 22 -11.11 -0.17 11.79
N ARG A 23 -10.72 1.10 11.63
CA ARG A 23 -11.68 2.16 11.27
C ARG A 23 -12.02 2.20 9.78
N PHE A 24 -11.06 1.93 8.91
CA PHE A 24 -11.20 2.16 7.47
C PHE A 24 -11.34 0.89 6.63
N ILE A 25 -10.71 -0.21 7.04
CA ILE A 25 -10.72 -1.48 6.28
C ILE A 25 -11.88 -2.35 6.79
N GLN A 26 -13.09 -1.86 6.54
CA GLN A 26 -14.34 -2.55 6.86
C GLN A 26 -14.71 -3.56 5.78
N ASN A 27 -15.56 -4.53 6.13
CA ASN A 27 -16.07 -5.53 5.18
C ASN A 27 -16.75 -4.89 3.96
N SER A 28 -17.40 -3.74 4.15
CA SER A 28 -17.99 -2.97 3.05
C SER A 28 -16.94 -2.56 2.02
N LEU A 29 -15.81 -2.00 2.45
CA LEU A 29 -14.71 -1.61 1.56
C LEU A 29 -14.11 -2.83 0.85
N ILE A 30 -13.86 -3.93 1.58
CA ILE A 30 -13.31 -5.16 1.01
C ILE A 30 -14.24 -5.72 -0.07
N ASN A 31 -15.54 -5.78 0.21
CA ASN A 31 -16.53 -6.30 -0.73
C ASN A 31 -16.67 -5.40 -1.96
N GLN A 32 -16.66 -4.08 -1.77
CA GLN A 32 -16.67 -3.12 -2.88
C GLN A 32 -15.41 -3.25 -3.75
N ALA A 33 -14.22 -3.35 -3.14
CA ALA A 33 -12.97 -3.55 -3.87
C ALA A 33 -13.01 -4.84 -4.72
N LYS A 34 -13.47 -5.95 -4.14
CA LYS A 34 -13.62 -7.22 -4.87
C LYS A 34 -14.58 -7.12 -6.06
N GLN A 35 -15.69 -6.40 -5.92
CA GLN A 35 -16.62 -6.15 -7.02
C GLN A 35 -15.98 -5.35 -8.16
N GLN A 36 -14.96 -4.55 -7.87
CA GLN A 36 -14.16 -3.80 -8.85
C GLN A 36 -12.91 -4.57 -9.33
N GLY A 37 -12.78 -5.86 -8.98
CA GLY A 37 -11.60 -6.66 -9.36
C GLY A 37 -10.33 -6.29 -8.60
N ILE A 38 -10.45 -5.74 -7.39
CA ILE A 38 -9.32 -5.38 -6.53
C ILE A 38 -9.27 -6.33 -5.34
N ASP A 39 -8.08 -6.87 -5.06
CA ASP A 39 -7.82 -7.63 -3.84
C ASP A 39 -7.00 -6.80 -2.85
N LEU A 40 -7.58 -6.53 -1.68
CA LEU A 40 -6.93 -5.77 -0.63
C LEU A 40 -6.20 -6.73 0.31
N ILE A 41 -4.87 -6.72 0.27
CA ILE A 41 -4.03 -7.64 1.01
C ILE A 41 -3.39 -6.92 2.20
N LYS A 42 -3.66 -7.38 3.42
CA LYS A 42 -3.02 -6.82 4.60
C LYS A 42 -1.54 -7.18 4.61
N ILE A 43 -0.68 -6.18 4.71
CA ILE A 43 0.76 -6.37 4.89
C ILE A 43 1.06 -6.57 6.37
N ASP A 44 1.89 -7.55 6.67
CA ASP A 44 2.49 -7.78 7.98
C ASP A 44 3.83 -7.05 8.06
N PRO A 45 3.95 -5.93 8.80
CA PRO A 45 5.18 -5.14 8.85
C PRO A 45 6.33 -5.87 9.57
N THR A 46 6.06 -6.99 10.26
CA THR A 46 7.07 -7.79 10.96
C THR A 46 7.81 -8.77 10.05
N LYS A 47 7.37 -8.91 8.79
CA LYS A 47 7.96 -9.82 7.80
C LYS A 47 8.56 -9.03 6.63
N PRO A 48 9.56 -9.58 5.91
CA PRO A 48 10.11 -8.94 4.72
C PRO A 48 9.04 -8.62 3.68
N LEU A 49 8.88 -7.33 3.33
CA LEU A 49 7.87 -6.86 2.40
C LEU A 49 8.00 -7.49 1.00
N THR A 50 9.23 -7.71 0.54
CA THR A 50 9.56 -8.30 -0.77
C THR A 50 9.01 -9.72 -0.96
N HIS A 51 8.64 -10.42 0.11
CA HIS A 51 8.12 -11.79 0.10
C HIS A 51 6.60 -11.89 0.28
N GLN A 52 5.89 -10.76 0.45
CA GLN A 52 4.46 -10.75 0.74
C GLN A 52 3.58 -10.54 -0.51
N GLY A 53 4.19 -10.27 -1.66
CA GLY A 53 3.52 -10.06 -2.94
C GLY A 53 3.12 -11.37 -3.66
N PRO A 54 2.68 -11.27 -4.91
CA PRO A 54 2.81 -10.12 -5.81
C PRO A 54 1.84 -8.98 -5.47
N PHE A 55 2.33 -7.74 -5.59
CA PHE A 55 1.52 -6.53 -5.49
C PHE A 55 1.59 -5.76 -6.81
N GLY A 56 0.49 -5.13 -7.22
CA GLY A 56 0.53 -4.06 -8.22
C GLY A 56 0.76 -2.70 -7.56
N CYS A 57 0.29 -2.53 -6.32
CA CYS A 57 0.38 -1.29 -5.57
C CYS A 57 0.45 -1.56 -4.06
N ILE A 58 1.06 -0.65 -3.31
CA ILE A 58 1.06 -0.61 -1.85
C ILE A 58 0.51 0.73 -1.36
N ILE A 59 -0.48 0.66 -0.48
CA ILE A 59 -1.00 1.80 0.29
C ILE A 59 -0.45 1.71 1.72
N ASN A 60 0.28 2.71 2.16
CA ASN A 60 0.96 2.68 3.45
C ASN A 60 0.75 3.97 4.26
N LYS A 61 0.79 3.84 5.59
CA LYS A 61 0.68 4.96 6.53
C LYS A 61 1.63 4.84 7.72
N PHE A 62 2.82 4.28 7.46
CA PHE A 62 3.92 4.13 8.41
C PHE A 62 5.11 4.95 7.93
N TYR A 63 5.85 5.58 8.85
CA TYR A 63 6.97 6.49 8.52
C TYR A 63 8.22 6.20 9.35
N SER A 64 8.37 4.97 9.86
CA SER A 64 9.58 4.58 10.59
C SER A 64 10.73 4.31 9.61
N SER A 65 11.97 4.42 10.11
CA SER A 65 13.19 4.06 9.36
C SER A 65 13.13 2.65 8.80
N ASP A 66 12.67 1.69 9.61
CA ASP A 66 12.61 0.28 9.24
C ASP A 66 11.61 0.04 8.12
N TRP A 67 10.46 0.72 8.18
CA TRP A 67 9.45 0.64 7.13
C TRP A 67 9.96 1.26 5.83
N ASN A 68 10.61 2.42 5.90
CA ASN A 68 11.22 3.06 4.74
C ASN A 68 12.31 2.18 4.11
N HIS A 69 13.11 1.48 4.92
CA HIS A 69 14.08 0.51 4.44
C HIS A 69 13.40 -0.68 3.73
N GLN A 70 12.30 -1.20 4.26
CA GLN A 70 11.52 -2.24 3.58
C GLN A 70 10.95 -1.77 2.23
N LEU A 71 10.44 -0.54 2.15
CA LEU A 71 9.95 0.04 0.89
C LEU A 71 11.08 0.26 -0.13
N HIS A 72 12.26 0.66 0.32
CA HIS A 72 13.45 0.75 -0.53
C HIS A 72 13.87 -0.61 -1.08
N LEU A 73 13.93 -1.64 -0.23
CA LEU A 73 14.21 -3.01 -0.69
C LEU A 73 13.15 -3.49 -1.69
N LEU A 74 11.88 -3.17 -1.46
CA LEU A 74 10.82 -3.49 -2.40
C LEU A 74 11.04 -2.83 -3.76
N SER A 75 11.38 -1.55 -3.82
CA SER A 75 11.56 -0.85 -5.10
C SER A 75 12.76 -1.38 -5.89
N LEU A 76 13.79 -1.89 -5.22
CA LEU A 76 14.93 -2.55 -5.86
C LEU A 76 14.57 -3.91 -6.46
N HIS A 77 13.79 -4.73 -5.74
CA HIS A 77 13.46 -6.09 -6.17
C HIS A 77 12.23 -6.16 -7.08
N HIS A 78 11.31 -5.20 -6.93
CA HIS A 78 10.02 -5.16 -7.60
C HIS A 78 9.72 -3.74 -8.11
N PRO A 79 10.47 -3.23 -9.11
CA PRO A 79 10.40 -1.83 -9.54
C PRO A 79 9.05 -1.41 -10.15
N ASN A 80 8.21 -2.37 -10.52
CA ASN A 80 6.88 -2.11 -11.08
C ASN A 80 5.80 -1.90 -10.00
N VAL A 81 6.12 -2.09 -8.72
CA VAL A 81 5.17 -1.89 -7.62
C VAL A 81 5.06 -0.41 -7.30
N VAL A 82 3.85 0.15 -7.44
CA VAL A 82 3.59 1.54 -7.07
C VAL A 82 3.44 1.66 -5.55
N VAL A 83 4.06 2.65 -4.92
CA VAL A 83 3.97 2.91 -3.46
C VAL A 83 3.27 4.24 -3.20
N ILE A 84 2.21 4.21 -2.40
CA ILE A 84 1.37 5.35 -2.04
C ILE A 84 1.28 5.47 -0.51
N ASP A 85 1.59 6.59 0.13
CA ASP A 85 2.39 7.70 -0.39
C ASP A 85 3.88 7.33 -0.36
N GLN A 86 4.68 7.90 -1.28
CA GLN A 86 6.12 7.66 -1.29
C GLN A 86 6.76 8.28 -0.03
N PRO A 87 7.70 7.58 0.65
CA PRO A 87 8.34 8.07 1.88
C PRO A 87 8.89 9.49 1.78
N GLN A 88 9.45 9.86 0.62
CA GLN A 88 10.02 11.19 0.36
C GLN A 88 8.97 12.32 0.39
N ALA A 89 7.70 12.04 0.09
CA ALA A 89 6.63 13.03 0.07
C ALA A 89 6.11 13.39 1.48
N ILE A 90 6.36 12.54 2.49
CA ILE A 90 5.82 12.73 3.84
C ILE A 90 6.68 13.64 4.71
N GLU A 91 8.00 13.71 4.47
CA GLU A 91 8.91 14.59 5.21
C GLU A 91 8.53 16.08 5.05
N HIS A 92 8.02 16.43 3.87
CA HIS A 92 7.49 17.78 3.57
C HIS A 92 6.19 18.09 4.34
N VAL A 93 5.35 17.09 4.62
CA VAL A 93 4.07 17.25 5.33
C VAL A 93 4.25 17.25 6.85
N LEU A 94 5.22 16.48 7.38
CA LEU A 94 5.49 16.42 8.82
C LEU A 94 6.21 17.66 9.36
N ASN A 95 6.95 18.37 8.50
CA ASN A 95 7.45 19.70 8.81
C ASN A 95 6.41 20.75 8.40
N ARG A 96 5.66 21.29 9.37
CA ARG A 96 4.67 22.35 9.12
C ARG A 96 5.23 23.55 8.35
N VAL A 97 6.53 23.78 8.39
CA VAL A 97 7.23 24.85 7.65
C VAL A 97 7.44 24.49 6.17
N LEU A 98 7.77 23.23 5.87
CA LEU A 98 8.02 22.78 4.48
C LEU A 98 6.73 22.65 3.67
N MET A 99 5.59 22.44 4.33
CA MET A 99 4.27 22.32 3.68
C MET A 99 3.82 23.61 2.95
N TRP A 100 4.31 24.79 3.34
CA TRP A 100 3.89 26.08 2.77
C TRP A 100 4.87 26.67 1.76
N LEU A 101 6.02 26.03 1.52
CA LEU A 101 6.99 26.51 0.54
C LEU A 101 6.68 25.90 -0.84
N PRO A 102 6.65 26.71 -1.92
CA PRO A 102 6.46 26.18 -3.27
C PRO A 102 7.69 25.39 -3.70
N GLY A 103 7.47 24.25 -4.35
CA GLY A 103 8.49 23.40 -4.97
C GLY A 103 8.83 23.82 -6.40
#